data_AF-A0A7C3WZS3-F1
#
_entry.id   AF-A0A7C3WZS3-F1
#
_cell.length_a   1.000
_cell.length_b   1.000
_cell.length_c   1.000
_cell.angle_alpha   90.00
_cell.angle_beta   90.00
_cell.angle_gamma   90.00
#
_symmetry.space_group_name_H-M   'P 1'
#
loop_
_entity.id
_entity.type
_entity.pdbx_description
1 polymer ?
#
loop_
_entity_poly.entity_id
_entity_poly.type
_entity_poly.pdbx_seq_one_letter_code
_entity_poly.pdbx_strand_id
1 'polypeptide(L)'
;MKRLRRAFVVLVALGMVVSLSMVIPASAETTTKSQEVLDSEFVLASMDFDGEITDIQVFDWLSLKGDGTFDVRKKKTLPGDSGWQGVHGFAKPKVEGDYIVWEGLKAKDSANVVAGTKLSAAMVDEAKTRIPLDIKFKYRFDGVPITDLNEITGKSGRFELELTLRNTSKERTAVEYKDPVTGEKKKEEV
;
A
#
# COMPACT_ATOMS: atom_id res chain seq x y z
N MET A 1 -5.83 37.91 -15.86
CA MET A 1 -6.82 36.86 -15.50
C MET A 1 -6.09 35.73 -14.79
N LYS A 2 -6.36 35.50 -13.50
CA LYS A 2 -5.72 34.46 -12.68
C LYS A 2 -6.11 33.08 -13.23
N ARG A 3 -5.15 32.31 -13.77
CA ARG A 3 -5.37 30.90 -14.14
C ARG A 3 -5.53 30.10 -12.84
N LEU A 4 -6.75 29.67 -12.53
CA LEU A 4 -7.00 28.62 -11.55
C LEU A 4 -6.23 27.37 -12.01
N ARG A 5 -5.08 27.10 -11.39
CA ARG A 5 -4.47 25.77 -11.46
C ARG A 5 -5.36 24.87 -10.62
N ARG A 6 -6.24 24.11 -11.28
CA ARG A 6 -7.00 23.04 -10.62
C ARG A 6 -5.98 21.98 -10.20
N ALA A 7 -5.63 21.96 -8.93
CA ALA A 7 -4.85 20.88 -8.34
C ALA A 7 -5.73 19.62 -8.39
N PHE A 8 -5.34 18.65 -9.22
CA PHE A 8 -5.90 17.30 -9.16
C PHE A 8 -5.03 16.52 -8.18
N VAL A 9 -5.56 16.26 -6.99
CA VAL A 9 -4.96 15.27 -6.08
C VAL A 9 -5.38 13.90 -6.60
N VAL A 10 -4.42 13.11 -7.10
CA VAL A 10 -4.67 11.72 -7.49
C VAL A 10 -4.45 10.86 -6.25
N LEU A 11 -5.53 10.36 -5.67
CA LEU A 11 -5.50 9.41 -4.57
C LEU A 11 -5.32 8.00 -5.14
N VAL A 12 -4.16 7.37 -4.87
CA VAL A 12 -3.95 5.94 -5.15
C VAL A 12 -3.93 5.21 -3.81
N ALA A 13 -5.03 4.50 -3.51
CA ALA A 13 -5.09 3.59 -2.39
C ALA A 13 -4.59 2.21 -2.84
N LEU A 14 -3.42 1.77 -2.35
CA LEU A 14 -3.02 0.36 -2.45
C LEU A 14 -3.59 -0.36 -1.22
N GLY A 15 -4.65 -1.15 -1.43
CA GLY A 15 -5.22 -1.99 -0.37
C GLY A 15 -4.45 -3.29 -0.25
N MET A 16 -3.68 -3.47 0.83
CA MET A 16 -3.12 -4.77 1.20
C MET A 16 -4.01 -5.36 2.30
N VAL A 17 -4.93 -6.26 1.93
CA VAL A 17 -5.83 -6.91 2.90
C VAL A 17 -5.07 -8.03 3.60
N VAL A 18 -4.63 -7.79 4.83
CA VAL A 18 -4.08 -8.83 5.71
C VAL A 18 -5.15 -9.19 6.74
N SER A 19 -5.92 -10.25 6.48
CA SER A 19 -6.92 -10.76 7.42
C SER A 19 -6.26 -11.68 8.45
N LEU A 20 -6.03 -11.18 9.67
CA LEU A 20 -5.63 -12.00 10.81
C LEU A 20 -6.85 -12.27 11.69
N SER A 21 -7.27 -13.53 11.79
CA SER A 21 -8.20 -13.99 12.81
C SER A 21 -7.43 -14.12 14.13
N MET A 22 -7.62 -13.15 15.05
CA MET A 22 -6.97 -13.17 16.36
C MET A 22 -7.82 -13.88 17.42
N VAL A 23 -7.16 -14.66 18.27
CA VAL A 23 -7.76 -15.37 19.41
C VAL A 23 -7.88 -14.40 20.59
N ILE A 24 -9.10 -14.23 21.10
CA ILE A 24 -9.44 -13.38 22.26
C ILE A 24 -9.07 -14.14 23.56
N PRO A 25 -8.33 -13.55 24.52
CA PRO A 25 -8.22 -14.12 25.86
C PRO A 25 -9.56 -13.95 26.58
N ALA A 26 -10.23 -15.06 26.87
CA ALA A 26 -11.50 -15.06 27.59
C ALA A 26 -11.29 -14.58 29.04
N SER A 27 -11.76 -13.38 29.36
CA SER A 27 -11.91 -12.91 30.74
C SER A 27 -13.39 -12.73 31.03
N ALA A 28 -13.86 -13.55 31.98
CA ALA A 28 -15.18 -13.57 32.61
C ALA A 28 -16.37 -14.12 31.79
N GLU A 29 -17.08 -15.05 32.42
CA GLU A 29 -18.23 -15.79 31.93
C GLU A 29 -19.34 -14.89 31.34
N THR A 30 -19.69 -15.09 30.08
CA THR A 30 -21.09 -15.13 29.67
C THR A 30 -21.26 -15.94 28.38
N THR A 31 -22.29 -16.76 28.41
CA THR A 31 -22.74 -17.65 27.34
C THR A 31 -23.19 -16.88 26.10
N THR A 32 -22.33 -16.73 25.10
CA THR A 32 -22.74 -16.68 23.68
C THR A 32 -21.55 -16.98 22.77
N LYS A 33 -21.72 -17.98 21.89
CA LYS A 33 -20.79 -18.26 20.81
C LYS A 33 -20.72 -17.06 19.85
N SER A 34 -19.52 -16.87 19.27
CA SER A 34 -19.15 -16.02 18.11
C SER A 34 -18.85 -14.54 18.34
N GLN A 35 -17.93 -14.23 19.26
CA GLN A 35 -17.14 -13.01 19.12
C GLN A 35 -16.05 -13.22 18.05
N GLU A 36 -15.99 -12.34 17.06
CA GLU A 36 -15.03 -12.37 15.95
C GLU A 36 -14.37 -10.99 15.82
N VAL A 37 -13.07 -10.96 15.57
CA VAL A 37 -12.34 -9.75 15.21
C VAL A 37 -11.71 -9.96 13.85
N LEU A 38 -12.11 -9.14 12.88
CA LEU A 38 -11.45 -9.03 11.59
C LEU A 38 -10.60 -7.76 11.59
N ASP A 39 -9.29 -7.93 11.46
CA ASP A 39 -8.35 -6.83 11.21
C ASP A 39 -8.19 -6.62 9.70
N SER A 40 -8.22 -5.37 9.26
CA SER A 40 -7.98 -4.94 7.90
C SER A 40 -7.10 -3.70 7.91
N GLU A 41 -6.02 -3.72 7.13
CA GLU A 41 -5.06 -2.62 7.05
C GLU A 41 -5.23 -1.86 5.74
N PHE A 42 -5.21 -0.52 5.81
CA PHE A 42 -5.29 0.37 4.66
C PHE A 42 -4.07 1.27 4.63
N VAL A 43 -3.40 1.34 3.48
CA VAL A 43 -2.28 2.27 3.26
C VAL A 43 -2.72 3.38 2.31
N LEU A 44 -2.63 4.61 2.79
CA LEU A 44 -2.92 5.83 2.05
C LEU A 44 -1.60 6.51 1.70
N ALA A 45 -1.21 6.45 0.42
CA ALA A 45 -0.13 7.27 -0.12
C ALA A 45 -0.71 8.57 -0.69
N SER A 46 -0.24 9.71 -0.19
CA SER A 46 -0.54 11.02 -0.77
C SER A 46 0.55 11.38 -1.75
N MET A 47 0.16 11.89 -2.92
CA MET A 47 1.09 12.37 -3.93
C MET A 47 0.86 13.85 -4.20
N ASP A 48 1.93 14.54 -4.61
CA ASP A 48 1.80 15.87 -5.17
C ASP A 48 1.32 15.84 -6.64
N PHE A 49 1.29 17.01 -7.29
CA PHE A 49 0.82 17.14 -8.65
C PHE A 49 1.80 16.58 -9.71
N ASP A 50 3.05 16.33 -9.33
CA ASP A 50 4.09 15.73 -10.18
C ASP A 50 4.10 14.19 -10.04
N GLY A 51 3.31 13.63 -9.12
CA GLY A 51 3.18 12.20 -8.88
C GLY A 51 4.17 11.66 -7.85
N GLU A 52 4.88 12.52 -7.12
CA GLU A 52 5.80 12.13 -6.07
C GLU A 52 5.04 11.87 -4.76
N ILE A 53 5.36 10.76 -4.08
CA ILE A 53 4.76 10.45 -2.78
C ILE A 53 5.27 11.45 -1.73
N THR A 54 4.36 12.17 -1.08
CA THR A 54 4.67 13.15 -0.03
C THR A 54 4.49 12.57 1.37
N ASP A 55 3.46 11.74 1.55
CA ASP A 55 3.07 11.19 2.84
C ASP A 55 2.51 9.78 2.67
N ILE A 56 2.74 8.93 3.69
CA ILE A 56 2.08 7.64 3.79
C ILE A 56 1.44 7.51 5.16
N GLN A 57 0.19 7.09 5.19
CA GLN A 57 -0.54 6.79 6.42
C GLN A 57 -1.07 5.36 6.37
N VAL A 58 -0.87 4.62 7.45
CA VAL A 58 -1.39 3.27 7.64
C VAL A 58 -2.56 3.35 8.60
N PHE A 59 -3.66 2.67 8.29
CA PHE A 59 -4.84 2.57 9.12
C PHE A 59 -5.17 1.12 9.41
N ASP A 60 -5.44 0.84 10.68
CA ASP A 60 -6.03 -0.41 11.14
C ASP A 60 -7.53 -0.21 11.28
N TRP A 61 -8.29 -1.13 10.70
CA TRP A 61 -9.72 -1.22 10.81
C TRP A 61 -10.09 -2.56 11.43
N LEU A 62 -10.51 -2.52 12.68
CA LEU A 62 -11.01 -3.69 13.39
C LEU A 62 -12.53 -3.75 13.23
N SER A 63 -13.04 -4.83 12.64
CA SER A 63 -14.46 -5.15 12.65
C SER A 63 -14.73 -6.18 13.75
N LEU A 64 -15.37 -5.73 14.81
CA LEU A 64 -15.81 -6.55 15.94
C LEU A 64 -17.21 -7.08 15.63
N LYS A 65 -17.43 -8.38 15.76
CA LYS A 65 -18.76 -9.00 15.66
C LYS A 65 -19.07 -9.77 16.93
N GLY A 66 -20.33 -9.76 17.33
CA GLY A 66 -20.81 -10.33 18.58
C GLY A 66 -20.99 -9.27 19.66
N ASP A 67 -21.82 -9.61 20.65
CA ASP A 67 -22.07 -8.75 21.81
C ASP A 67 -20.95 -8.91 22.84
N GLY A 68 -20.53 -7.81 23.46
CA GLY A 68 -19.67 -7.82 24.65
C GLY A 68 -18.47 -6.89 24.58
N THR A 69 -17.44 -7.24 25.33
CA THR A 69 -16.17 -6.50 25.44
C THR A 69 -15.05 -7.27 24.76
N PHE A 70 -14.18 -6.57 24.04
CA PHE A 70 -13.10 -7.11 23.23
C PHE A 70 -11.77 -6.48 23.65
N ASP A 71 -10.77 -7.33 23.85
CA ASP A 71 -9.37 -6.94 23.94
C ASP A 71 -8.64 -7.46 22.70
N VAL A 72 -8.01 -6.57 21.95
CA VAL A 72 -7.36 -6.88 20.68
C VAL A 72 -5.87 -6.54 20.77
N ARG A 73 -5.02 -7.50 20.38
CA ARG A 73 -3.56 -7.38 20.41
C ARG A 73 -2.97 -7.76 19.06
N LYS A 74 -2.54 -6.76 18.29
CA LYS A 74 -1.93 -6.91 16.96
C LYS A 74 -0.41 -6.78 17.05
N LYS A 75 0.34 -7.66 16.37
CA LYS A 75 1.79 -7.47 16.21
C LYS A 75 2.05 -6.30 15.25
N LYS A 76 2.92 -5.37 15.63
CA LYS A 76 3.34 -4.26 14.77
C LYS A 76 3.93 -4.78 13.47
N THR A 77 3.50 -4.20 12.35
CA THR A 77 4.09 -4.38 11.02
C THR A 77 5.14 -3.32 10.73
N LEU A 78 4.98 -2.12 11.31
CA LEU A 78 5.92 -1.00 11.16
C LEU A 78 7.01 -1.04 12.25
N PRO A 79 8.29 -0.85 11.88
CA PRO A 79 9.39 -0.80 12.84
C PRO A 79 9.33 0.45 13.74
N GLY A 80 9.91 0.32 14.94
CA GLY A 80 10.07 1.42 15.90
C GLY A 80 8.80 1.83 16.64
N ASP A 81 8.84 3.04 17.20
CA ASP A 81 7.75 3.64 17.97
C ASP A 81 6.86 4.49 17.05
N SER A 82 6.03 3.82 16.25
CA SER A 82 4.99 4.47 15.46
C SER A 82 3.90 5.03 16.38
N GLY A 83 3.58 6.30 16.21
CA GLY A 83 2.54 6.99 16.98
C GLY A 83 1.15 6.71 16.41
N TRP A 84 0.37 5.87 17.11
CA TRP A 84 -1.00 5.55 16.71
C TRP A 84 -2.02 6.52 17.31
N GLN A 85 -3.03 6.86 16.50
CA GLN A 85 -4.17 7.69 16.90
C GLN A 85 -5.47 7.03 16.47
N GLY A 86 -6.52 7.15 17.29
CA GLY A 86 -7.87 6.79 16.86
C GLY A 86 -8.37 7.79 15.82
N VAL A 87 -9.00 7.30 14.75
CA VAL A 87 -9.64 8.18 13.76
C VAL A 87 -10.93 8.73 14.38
N HIS A 88 -11.10 10.06 14.36
CA HIS A 88 -12.30 10.80 14.79
C HIS A 88 -13.31 10.05 15.69
N GLY A 89 -13.02 9.96 16.99
CA GLY A 89 -13.92 9.39 17.99
C GLY A 89 -13.73 7.89 18.24
N PHE A 90 -12.91 7.19 17.46
CA PHE A 90 -12.48 5.83 17.76
C PHE A 90 -11.40 5.77 18.84
N ALA A 91 -11.31 4.61 19.49
CA ALA A 91 -10.33 4.36 20.54
C ALA A 91 -8.90 4.49 20.02
N LYS A 92 -8.07 5.24 20.74
CA LYS A 92 -6.62 5.27 20.52
C LYS A 92 -6.01 4.00 21.12
N PRO A 93 -5.28 3.18 20.35
CA PRO A 93 -4.56 2.05 20.90
C PRO A 93 -3.34 2.48 21.70
N LYS A 94 -2.85 1.55 22.53
CA LYS A 94 -1.54 1.63 23.17
C LYS A 94 -0.52 0.83 22.39
N VAL A 95 0.74 1.21 22.52
CA VAL A 95 1.88 0.47 22.00
C VAL A 95 2.57 -0.21 23.17
N GLU A 96 2.71 -1.54 23.09
CA GLU A 96 3.34 -2.39 24.11
C GLU A 96 4.41 -3.27 23.48
N GLY A 97 5.67 -2.84 23.51
CA GLY A 97 6.77 -3.51 22.81
C GLY A 97 6.46 -3.64 21.33
N ASP A 98 6.40 -4.87 20.83
CA ASP A 98 6.10 -5.19 19.42
C ASP A 98 4.60 -5.28 19.10
N TYR A 99 3.72 -4.80 19.99
CA TYR A 99 2.28 -4.92 19.82
C TYR A 99 1.55 -3.58 19.87
N ILE A 100 0.42 -3.53 19.14
CA ILE A 100 -0.61 -2.50 19.20
C ILE A 100 -1.81 -3.12 19.92
N VAL A 101 -2.28 -2.47 20.98
CA VAL A 101 -3.26 -3.03 21.92
C VAL A 101 -4.45 -2.10 22.06
N TRP A 102 -5.65 -2.66 21.89
CA TRP A 102 -6.92 -2.03 22.23
C TRP A 102 -7.57 -2.83 23.34
N GLU A 103 -7.93 -2.16 24.43
CA GLU A 103 -8.55 -2.78 25.60
C GLU A 103 -9.97 -2.25 25.77
N GLY A 104 -10.88 -3.11 26.21
CA GLY A 104 -12.22 -2.70 26.62
C GLY A 104 -13.11 -2.19 25.50
N LEU A 105 -12.87 -2.59 24.24
CA LEU A 105 -13.71 -2.20 23.11
C LEU A 105 -15.08 -2.85 23.27
N LYS A 106 -16.16 -2.10 23.08
CA LYS A 106 -17.53 -2.62 23.24
C LYS A 106 -18.22 -2.74 21.89
N ALA A 107 -18.86 -3.88 21.66
CA ALA A 107 -19.74 -4.07 20.51
C ALA A 107 -21.09 -4.62 20.95
N LYS A 108 -22.12 -4.25 20.19
CA LYS A 108 -23.44 -4.86 20.23
C LYS A 108 -23.80 -5.23 18.79
N ASP A 109 -23.94 -6.53 18.51
CA ASP A 109 -23.99 -7.17 17.19
C ASP A 109 -22.71 -6.95 16.36
N SER A 110 -22.36 -5.71 16.07
CA SER A 110 -21.07 -5.35 15.47
C SER A 110 -20.60 -3.94 15.84
N ALA A 111 -19.29 -3.72 15.76
CA ALA A 111 -18.68 -2.40 15.90
C ALA A 111 -17.41 -2.30 15.05
N ASN A 112 -17.05 -1.09 14.65
CA ASN A 112 -15.79 -0.81 13.97
C ASN A 112 -14.90 0.03 14.88
N VAL A 113 -13.59 -0.20 14.81
CA VAL A 113 -12.59 0.66 15.43
C VAL A 113 -11.53 0.96 14.40
N VAL A 114 -11.26 2.23 14.19
CA VAL A 114 -10.23 2.66 13.24
C VAL A 114 -9.16 3.45 13.96
N ALA A 115 -7.92 3.02 13.80
CA ALA A 115 -6.74 3.76 14.23
C ALA A 115 -5.79 3.93 13.06
N GLY A 116 -4.90 4.91 13.11
CA GLY A 116 -3.86 5.03 12.11
C GLY A 116 -2.59 5.66 12.65
N THR A 117 -1.53 5.49 11.87
CA THR A 117 -0.21 6.06 12.12
C THR A 117 0.33 6.62 10.81
N LYS A 118 1.05 7.73 10.90
CA LYS A 118 1.81 8.27 9.77
C LYS A 118 3.19 7.64 9.76
N LEU A 119 3.70 7.32 8.57
CA LEU A 119 5.10 6.96 8.40
C LEU A 119 5.98 8.21 8.67
N SER A 120 7.16 7.97 9.24
CA SER A 120 8.17 9.03 9.36
C SER A 120 8.71 9.43 7.98
N ALA A 121 9.29 10.62 7.85
CA ALA A 121 9.89 11.05 6.57
C ALA A 121 10.91 10.03 6.04
N ALA A 122 11.73 9.45 6.91
CA ALA A 122 12.69 8.41 6.54
C ALA A 122 12.01 7.13 6.02
N MET A 123 10.89 6.70 6.63
CA MET A 123 10.12 5.55 6.16
C MET A 123 9.36 5.86 4.87
N VAL A 124 8.89 7.09 4.68
CA VAL A 124 8.28 7.51 3.42
C VAL A 124 9.35 7.52 2.32
N ASP A 125 10.56 8.00 2.57
CA ASP A 125 11.67 7.96 1.61
C ASP A 125 12.12 6.51 1.32
N GLU A 126 12.11 5.62 2.32
CA GLU A 126 12.33 4.19 2.12
C GLU A 126 11.22 3.57 1.26
N ALA A 127 9.95 3.89 1.53
CA ALA A 127 8.81 3.42 0.73
C ALA A 127 8.75 4.05 -0.68
N LYS A 128 9.32 5.24 -0.87
CA LYS A 128 9.56 5.87 -2.17
C LYS A 128 10.64 5.16 -2.98
N THR A 129 11.43 4.26 -2.36
CA THR A 129 12.42 3.47 -3.09
C THR A 129 11.68 2.68 -4.16
N ARG A 130 11.73 3.22 -5.38
CA ARG A 130 11.03 2.77 -6.58
C ARG A 130 11.07 1.25 -6.70
N ILE A 131 10.05 0.67 -7.34
CA ILE A 131 10.27 -0.58 -8.09
C ILE A 131 11.55 -0.32 -8.88
N PRO A 132 12.65 -1.04 -8.62
CA PRO A 132 13.98 -0.57 -8.98
C PRO A 132 14.16 -0.80 -10.47
N LEU A 133 13.56 0.08 -11.26
CA LEU A 133 13.40 -0.03 -12.69
C LEU A 133 13.58 1.36 -13.27
N ASP A 134 14.66 1.55 -14.02
CA ASP A 134 14.80 2.67 -14.93
C ASP A 134 14.08 2.36 -16.23
N ILE A 135 13.28 3.31 -16.70
CA ILE A 135 12.49 3.19 -17.92
C ILE A 135 12.98 4.22 -18.92
N LYS A 136 13.32 3.77 -20.13
CA LYS A 136 13.68 4.64 -21.24
C LYS A 136 12.83 4.31 -22.45
N PHE A 137 12.27 5.36 -23.07
CA PHE A 137 11.53 5.27 -24.31
C PHE A 137 12.36 5.85 -25.44
N LYS A 138 12.32 5.21 -26.61
CA LYS A 138 12.69 5.84 -27.88
C LYS A 138 11.55 5.64 -28.84
N TYR A 139 11.29 6.67 -29.63
CA TYR A 139 10.23 6.67 -30.62
C TYR A 139 10.83 6.84 -32.00
N ARG A 140 10.27 6.16 -33.00
CA ARG A 140 10.56 6.42 -34.41
C ARG A 140 9.28 6.47 -35.21
N PHE A 141 9.27 7.29 -36.25
CA PHE A 141 8.22 7.32 -37.27
C PHE A 141 8.86 7.16 -38.64
N ASP A 142 8.42 6.15 -39.39
CA ASP A 142 9.02 5.71 -40.66
C ASP A 142 10.56 5.56 -40.58
N GLY A 143 11.03 5.01 -39.45
CA GLY A 143 12.46 4.77 -39.18
C GLY A 143 13.23 5.96 -38.61
N VAL A 144 12.66 7.17 -38.62
CA VAL A 144 13.28 8.40 -38.14
C VAL A 144 13.00 8.60 -36.64
N PRO A 145 14.03 8.77 -35.78
CA PRO A 145 13.82 9.08 -34.37
C PRO A 145 13.00 10.37 -34.16
N ILE A 146 12.04 10.32 -33.22
CA ILE A 146 11.23 11.48 -32.85
C ILE A 146 11.37 11.76 -31.34
N THR A 147 11.42 13.05 -30.99
CA THR A 147 11.50 13.50 -29.59
C THR A 147 10.23 14.20 -29.11
N ASP A 148 9.42 14.73 -30.05
CA ASP A 148 8.09 15.27 -29.80
C ASP A 148 7.04 14.45 -30.56
N LEU A 149 6.11 13.82 -29.83
CA LEU A 149 5.04 13.00 -30.41
C LEU A 149 4.00 13.85 -31.15
N ASN A 150 3.94 15.16 -30.92
CA ASN A 150 3.02 16.04 -31.63
C ASN A 150 3.36 16.14 -33.12
N GLU A 151 4.64 15.96 -33.50
CA GLU A 151 5.11 16.04 -34.88
C GLU A 151 4.51 14.97 -35.81
N ILE A 152 3.94 13.90 -35.25
CA ILE A 152 3.35 12.79 -36.00
C ILE A 152 1.83 12.72 -35.93
N THR A 153 1.19 13.69 -35.27
CA THR A 153 -0.27 13.71 -35.10
C THR A 153 -0.96 13.82 -36.45
N GLY A 154 -1.87 12.88 -36.74
CA GLY A 154 -2.65 12.86 -37.99
C GLY A 154 -1.89 12.38 -39.22
N LYS A 155 -0.63 11.96 -39.10
CA LYS A 155 0.14 11.38 -40.21
C LYS A 155 -0.10 9.87 -40.32
N SER A 156 -0.09 9.36 -41.55
CA SER A 156 -0.09 7.92 -41.84
C SER A 156 1.35 7.44 -42.02
N GLY A 157 1.73 6.35 -41.36
CA GLY A 157 3.09 5.79 -41.42
C GLY A 157 3.30 4.67 -40.40
N ARG A 158 4.54 4.19 -40.27
CA ARG A 158 4.92 3.17 -39.29
C ARG A 158 5.52 3.83 -38.04
N PHE A 159 4.87 3.64 -36.91
CA PHE A 159 5.37 4.05 -35.61
C PHE A 159 6.10 2.90 -34.92
N GLU A 160 7.25 3.17 -34.34
CA GLU A 160 8.03 2.24 -33.54
C GLU A 160 8.28 2.82 -32.14
N LEU A 161 8.09 2.00 -31.12
CA LEU A 161 8.40 2.28 -29.73
C LEU A 161 9.41 1.26 -29.23
N GLU A 162 10.56 1.74 -28.77
CA GLU A 162 11.55 0.95 -28.03
C GLU A 162 11.42 1.28 -26.55
N LEU A 163 11.04 0.28 -25.75
CA LEU A 163 10.99 0.34 -24.29
C LEU A 163 12.20 -0.37 -23.72
N THR A 164 13.04 0.34 -22.96
CA THR A 164 14.11 -0.27 -22.16
C THR A 164 13.72 -0.21 -20.69
N LEU A 165 13.63 -1.39 -20.05
CA LEU A 165 13.48 -1.53 -18.60
C LEU A 165 14.83 -2.00 -18.04
N ARG A 166 15.39 -1.27 -17.09
CA ARG A 166 16.64 -1.64 -16.42
C ARG A 166 16.40 -1.81 -14.94
N ASN A 167 16.60 -3.03 -14.44
CA ASN A 167 16.63 -3.27 -13.01
C ASN A 167 17.76 -2.45 -12.35
N THR A 168 17.42 -1.68 -11.32
CA THR A 168 18.35 -0.88 -10.51
C THR A 168 18.51 -1.44 -9.10
N SER A 169 17.93 -2.62 -8.81
CA SER A 169 18.09 -3.26 -7.51
C SER A 169 19.57 -3.60 -7.35
N LYS A 170 20.13 -3.25 -6.19
CA LYS A 170 21.49 -3.67 -5.83
C LYS A 170 21.52 -5.14 -5.41
N GLU A 171 20.36 -5.76 -5.23
CA GLU A 171 20.20 -7.17 -4.88
C GLU A 171 19.84 -7.98 -6.13
N ARG A 172 20.62 -9.04 -6.37
CA ARG A 172 20.33 -10.01 -7.42
C ARG A 172 19.17 -10.88 -6.97
N THR A 173 18.15 -10.98 -7.81
CA THR A 173 17.00 -11.84 -7.56
C THR A 173 16.91 -12.89 -8.65
N ALA A 174 16.71 -14.14 -8.26
CA ALA A 174 16.49 -15.20 -9.22
C ALA A 174 15.05 -15.16 -9.72
N VAL A 175 14.86 -14.92 -11.01
CA VAL A 175 13.53 -14.95 -11.64
C VAL A 175 13.37 -16.28 -12.37
N GLU A 176 12.25 -16.96 -12.09
CA GLU A 176 11.84 -18.17 -12.79
C GLU A 176 10.75 -17.84 -13.81
N TYR A 177 10.99 -18.15 -15.08
CA TYR A 177 10.03 -17.94 -16.16
C TYR A 177 10.04 -19.09 -17.16
N LYS A 178 8.97 -19.23 -17.94
CA LYS A 178 8.90 -20.21 -19.03
C LYS A 178 9.36 -19.52 -20.32
N ASP A 179 10.41 -20.04 -20.94
CA ASP A 179 10.93 -19.52 -22.20
C ASP A 179 9.82 -19.56 -23.27
N PRO A 180 9.46 -18.43 -23.89
CA PRO A 180 8.34 -18.38 -24.84
C PRO A 180 8.67 -19.07 -26.18
N VAL A 181 9.95 -19.34 -26.47
CA VAL A 181 10.42 -20.01 -27.68
C VAL A 181 10.58 -21.51 -27.46
N THR A 182 11.23 -21.91 -26.36
CA THR A 182 11.52 -23.33 -26.10
C THR A 182 10.50 -24.00 -25.19
N GLY A 183 9.73 -23.23 -24.42
CA GLY A 183 8.76 -23.73 -23.44
C GLY A 183 9.39 -24.28 -22.16
N GLU A 184 10.70 -24.17 -21.98
CA GLU A 184 11.40 -24.67 -20.80
C GLU A 184 11.33 -23.68 -19.63
N LYS A 185 11.33 -24.19 -18.40
CA LYS A 185 11.49 -23.33 -17.22
C LYS A 185 12.96 -22.89 -17.13
N LYS A 186 13.20 -21.59 -17.16
CA LYS A 186 14.50 -20.96 -16.95
C LYS A 186 14.52 -20.25 -15.61
N LYS A 187 15.69 -20.24 -14.99
CA LYS A 187 16.01 -19.47 -13.80
C LYS A 187 17.20 -18.59 -14.11
N GLU A 188 17.03 -17.28 -14.01
CA GLU A 188 18.08 -16.31 -14.30
C GLU A 188 18.27 -15.37 -13.10
N GLU A 189 19.53 -15.07 -12.76
CA GLU A 189 19.82 -13.98 -11.83
C GLU A 189 19.72 -12.65 -12.59
N VAL A 190 18.83 -11.77 -12.13
CA VAL A 190 18.61 -10.41 -12.65
C VAL A 190 18.70 -9.37 -11.54
#